data_AF-A0A5C5YZP8-F1
#
_entry.id   AF-A0A5C5YZP8-F1
#
_cell.length_a   1.000
_cell.length_b   1.000
_cell.length_c   1.000
_cell.angle_alpha   90.00
_cell.angle_beta   90.00
_cell.angle_gamma   90.00
#
_symmetry.space_group_name_H-M   'P 1'
#
loop_
_entity.id
_entity.type
_entity.pdbx_description
1 polymer ?
#
loop_
_entity_poly.entity_id
_entity_poly.type
_entity_poly.pdbx_seq_one_letter_code
_entity_poly.pdbx_strand_id
1 'polypeptide(L)'
;MSPNPNNRNSAAFEIAELADLTIDQLVAKFEVVHQEKCRSRNRNFIVRRIAWRIQANEEGGLSERALLRAGPIADESLIRITPPKPKVGGDVVRTRMPPNWDPRIPPPGSFVERRWVPYQQR
;
A
#
# COMPACT_ATOMS: atom_id res chain seq x y z
N MET A 1 28.03 1.35 11.34
CA MET A 1 28.12 -0.09 11.06
C MET A 1 27.68 -0.28 9.61
N SER A 2 28.62 -0.35 8.66
CA SER A 2 28.27 -0.46 7.24
C SER A 2 27.93 -1.92 6.91
N PRO A 3 26.88 -2.21 6.10
CA PRO A 3 26.54 -3.60 5.76
C PRO A 3 27.62 -4.22 4.87
N ASN A 4 27.95 -5.46 5.16
CA ASN A 4 28.99 -6.27 4.52
C ASN A 4 28.50 -6.79 3.14
N PRO A 5 29.25 -6.63 2.02
CA PRO A 5 28.77 -6.94 0.67
C PRO A 5 28.71 -8.45 0.30
N ASN A 6 28.83 -9.36 1.27
CA ASN A 6 28.86 -10.80 1.04
C ASN A 6 27.60 -11.53 1.55
N ASN A 7 26.39 -11.02 1.27
CA ASN A 7 25.17 -11.81 1.46
C ASN A 7 24.77 -12.49 0.14
N ARG A 8 25.09 -13.77 -0.01
CA ARG A 8 24.78 -14.56 -1.22
C ARG A 8 23.28 -14.81 -1.42
N ASN A 9 22.42 -14.42 -0.46
CA ASN A 9 20.96 -14.50 -0.54
C ASN A 9 20.35 -13.17 -0.06
N SER A 10 20.30 -12.17 -0.94
CA SER A 10 19.52 -10.93 -0.65
C SER A 10 18.01 -11.24 -0.75
N ALA A 11 17.15 -10.60 0.06
CA ALA A 11 15.69 -10.81 -0.01
C ALA A 11 15.13 -10.72 -1.43
N ALA A 12 15.70 -9.86 -2.29
CA ALA A 12 15.29 -9.76 -3.69
C ALA A 12 15.44 -11.09 -4.45
N PHE A 13 16.51 -11.85 -4.22
CA PHE A 13 16.71 -13.17 -4.81
C PHE A 13 15.73 -14.20 -4.24
N GLU A 14 15.56 -14.23 -2.92
CA GLU A 14 14.62 -15.16 -2.28
C GLU A 14 13.16 -14.92 -2.69
N ILE A 15 12.80 -13.67 -2.97
CA ILE A 15 11.49 -13.28 -3.48
C ILE A 15 11.35 -13.71 -4.95
N ALA A 16 12.39 -13.56 -5.76
CA ALA A 16 12.38 -14.00 -7.15
C ALA A 16 12.16 -15.51 -7.28
N GLU A 17 12.80 -16.31 -6.42
CA GLU A 17 12.61 -17.77 -6.38
C GLU A 17 11.17 -18.20 -6.10
N LEU A 18 10.35 -17.36 -5.43
CA LEU A 18 8.94 -17.70 -5.17
C LEU A 18 8.13 -17.85 -6.46
N ALA A 19 8.57 -17.24 -7.57
CA ALA A 19 7.90 -17.33 -8.85
C ALA A 19 7.96 -18.73 -9.45
N ASP A 20 8.97 -19.53 -9.11
CA ASP A 20 9.22 -20.85 -9.68
C ASP A 20 8.64 -21.99 -8.83
N LEU A 21 8.32 -21.72 -7.55
CA LEU A 21 7.78 -22.74 -6.64
C LEU A 21 6.36 -23.16 -7.02
N THR A 22 6.01 -24.43 -6.78
CA THR A 22 4.64 -24.93 -6.88
C THR A 22 3.77 -24.43 -5.73
N ILE A 23 2.44 -24.59 -5.82
CA ILE A 23 1.52 -24.16 -4.75
C ILE A 23 1.82 -24.90 -3.44
N ASP A 24 2.10 -26.20 -3.47
CA ASP A 24 2.38 -26.97 -2.25
C ASP A 24 3.73 -26.57 -1.63
N GLN A 25 4.74 -26.25 -2.45
CA GLN A 25 6.01 -25.70 -1.98
C GLN A 25 5.83 -24.30 -1.37
N LEU A 26 4.98 -23.46 -1.98
CA LEU A 26 4.63 -22.15 -1.43
C LEU A 26 3.91 -22.27 -0.09
N VAL A 27 3.01 -23.25 0.06
CA VAL A 27 2.34 -23.53 1.35
C VAL A 27 3.35 -23.96 2.39
N ALA A 28 4.25 -24.90 2.07
CA ALA A 28 5.30 -25.32 2.99
C ALA A 28 6.21 -24.16 3.41
N LYS A 29 6.65 -23.32 2.45
CA LYS A 29 7.47 -22.14 2.73
C LYS A 29 6.70 -21.10 3.57
N PHE A 30 5.39 -20.93 3.34
CA PHE A 30 4.54 -20.08 4.16
C PHE A 30 4.50 -20.55 5.61
N GLU A 31 4.30 -21.84 5.85
CA GLU A 31 4.22 -22.41 7.21
C GLU A 31 5.54 -22.28 7.96
N VAL A 32 6.68 -22.41 7.28
CA VAL A 32 8.01 -22.17 7.87
C VAL A 32 8.21 -20.70 8.23
N VAL A 33 7.86 -19.79 7.32
CA VAL A 33 8.14 -18.35 7.44
C VAL A 33 7.16 -17.64 8.39
N HIS A 34 5.91 -18.10 8.47
CA HIS A 34 4.87 -17.52 9.32
C HIS A 34 4.56 -18.34 10.58
N GLN A 35 5.08 -19.57 10.72
CA GLN A 35 4.79 -20.48 11.84
C GLN A 35 3.30 -20.78 12.04
N GLU A 36 2.50 -20.65 10.98
CA GLU A 36 1.05 -20.81 10.97
C GLU A 36 0.61 -21.63 9.75
N LYS A 37 -0.43 -22.46 9.92
CA LYS A 37 -0.98 -23.27 8.83
C LYS A 37 -1.61 -22.40 7.74
N CYS A 38 -1.25 -22.64 6.48
CA CYS A 38 -1.84 -21.88 5.37
C CYS A 38 -3.29 -22.32 5.10
N ARG A 39 -4.24 -21.38 5.12
CA ARG A 39 -5.67 -21.64 4.86
C ARG A 39 -6.11 -21.37 3.43
N SER A 40 -5.26 -20.74 2.62
CA SER A 40 -5.56 -20.33 1.26
C SER A 40 -4.73 -21.14 0.27
N ARG A 41 -5.30 -21.50 -0.88
CA ARG A 41 -4.55 -22.06 -2.03
C ARG A 41 -4.32 -21.03 -3.15
N ASN A 42 -4.60 -19.74 -2.90
CA ASN A 42 -4.36 -18.68 -3.88
C ASN A 42 -2.87 -18.35 -3.96
N ARG A 43 -2.24 -18.67 -5.10
CA ARG A 43 -0.81 -18.46 -5.36
C ARG A 43 -0.37 -17.01 -5.07
N ASN A 44 -1.07 -16.03 -5.65
CA ASN A 44 -0.68 -14.62 -5.54
C ASN A 44 -0.77 -14.10 -4.11
N PHE A 45 -1.73 -14.61 -3.34
CA PHE A 45 -1.85 -14.30 -1.91
C PHE A 45 -0.65 -14.85 -1.13
N ILE A 46 -0.29 -16.11 -1.34
CA ILE A 46 0.80 -16.77 -0.61
C ILE A 46 2.14 -16.12 -0.95
N VAL A 47 2.44 -15.90 -2.24
CA VAL A 47 3.68 -15.26 -2.69
C VAL A 47 3.86 -13.89 -2.05
N ARG A 48 2.81 -13.04 -2.07
CA ARG A 48 2.86 -11.70 -1.48
C ARG A 48 3.13 -11.73 0.03
N ARG A 49 2.45 -12.64 0.75
CA ARG A 49 2.64 -12.80 2.21
C ARG A 49 4.02 -13.31 2.58
N ILE A 50 4.59 -14.24 1.80
CA ILE A 50 5.95 -14.72 2.02
C ILE A 50 6.95 -13.59 1.72
N ALA A 51 6.81 -12.92 0.57
CA ALA A 51 7.71 -11.84 0.16
C ALA A 51 7.79 -10.71 1.19
N TRP A 52 6.65 -10.24 1.70
CA TRP A 52 6.62 -9.22 2.74
C TRP A 52 7.25 -9.68 4.05
N ARG A 53 7.13 -10.97 4.40
CA ARG A 53 7.77 -11.48 5.61
C ARG A 53 9.29 -11.58 5.45
N ILE A 54 9.77 -12.08 4.30
CA ILE A 54 11.20 -12.12 3.98
C ILE A 54 11.80 -10.70 4.06
N GLN A 55 11.14 -9.73 3.42
CA GLN A 55 11.57 -8.34 3.46
C GLN A 55 11.58 -7.77 4.89
N ALA A 56 10.52 -8.00 5.67
CA ALA A 56 10.44 -7.53 7.05
C ALA A 56 11.49 -8.19 7.97
N ASN A 57 11.86 -9.43 7.70
CA ASN A 57 12.90 -10.13 8.47
C ASN A 57 14.30 -9.56 8.19
N GLU A 58 14.59 -9.11 6.97
CA GLU A 58 15.87 -8.49 6.61
C GLU A 58 15.95 -7.01 7.03
N GLU A 59 14.90 -6.24 6.78
CA GLU A 59 14.88 -4.78 6.99
C GLU A 59 14.48 -4.37 8.41
N GLY A 60 13.94 -5.30 9.22
CA GLY A 60 13.52 -5.04 10.59
C GLY A 60 12.12 -4.40 10.68
N GLY A 61 11.10 -5.14 10.22
CA GLY A 61 9.66 -4.90 10.33
C GLY A 61 9.16 -3.49 10.70
N LEU A 62 8.17 -3.41 11.60
CA LEU A 62 7.70 -2.14 12.15
C LEU A 62 8.59 -1.75 13.32
N SER A 63 9.13 -0.52 13.30
CA SER A 63 9.86 0.01 14.45
C SER A 63 8.96 0.11 15.68
N GLU A 64 9.54 0.06 16.87
CA GLU A 64 8.82 0.19 18.15
C GLU A 64 7.96 1.48 18.19
N ARG A 65 8.49 2.57 17.65
CA ARG A 65 7.75 3.84 17.47
C ARG A 65 6.53 3.70 16.55
N ALA A 66 6.65 2.92 15.47
CA ALA A 66 5.54 2.66 14.55
C ALA A 66 4.47 1.78 15.21
N LEU A 67 4.86 0.79 16.01
CA LEU A 67 3.93 -0.05 16.78
C LEU A 67 3.16 0.77 17.83
N LEU A 68 3.86 1.59 18.62
CA LEU A 68 3.25 2.47 19.62
C LEU A 68 2.29 3.49 18.99
N ARG A 69 2.58 3.96 17.78
CA ARG A 69 1.70 4.86 17.03
C ARG A 69 0.54 4.12 16.36
N ALA A 70 0.71 2.86 15.97
CA ALA A 70 -0.33 2.05 15.36
C ALA A 70 -1.44 1.68 16.34
N GLY A 71 -1.13 1.43 17.62
CA GLY A 71 -2.12 1.09 18.65
C GLY A 71 -3.31 2.06 18.72
N PRO A 72 -3.08 3.38 18.89
CA PRO A 72 -4.14 4.39 18.88
C PRO A 72 -4.85 4.59 17.53
N ILE A 73 -4.22 4.20 16.42
CA ILE A 73 -4.83 4.28 15.07
C ILE A 73 -5.76 3.08 14.84
N ALA A 74 -5.51 1.97 15.53
CA ALA A 74 -6.27 0.73 15.45
C ALA A 74 -7.55 0.75 16.31
N ASP A 75 -8.18 1.91 16.55
CA ASP A 75 -9.52 1.95 17.13
C ASP A 75 -10.51 1.26 16.18
N GLU A 76 -10.95 0.07 16.61
CA GLU A 76 -11.41 -1.06 15.78
C GLU A 76 -12.78 -0.88 15.08
N SER A 77 -13.35 0.32 15.03
CA SER A 77 -14.74 0.51 14.59
C SER A 77 -14.95 1.00 13.14
N LEU A 78 -13.88 1.40 12.42
CA LEU A 78 -14.03 1.98 11.06
C LEU A 78 -13.11 1.41 9.98
N ILE A 79 -12.23 0.44 10.27
CA ILE A 79 -11.39 -0.19 9.25
C ILE A 79 -12.23 -1.18 8.43
N ARG A 80 -12.90 -0.67 7.39
CA ARG A 80 -13.53 -1.52 6.39
C ARG A 80 -12.44 -2.18 5.55
N ILE A 81 -12.36 -3.50 5.62
CA ILE A 81 -11.48 -4.34 4.78
C ILE A 81 -11.90 -4.25 3.30
N THR A 82 -13.20 -4.02 3.05
CA THR A 82 -13.76 -3.91 1.71
C THR A 82 -14.07 -2.44 1.40
N PRO A 83 -13.54 -1.87 0.30
CA PRO A 83 -13.92 -0.53 -0.12
C PRO A 83 -15.43 -0.45 -0.36
N PRO A 84 -16.08 0.68 -0.05
CA PRO A 84 -17.51 0.84 -0.32
C PRO A 84 -17.75 0.63 -1.82
N LYS A 85 -18.84 -0.08 -2.15
CA LYS A 85 -19.27 -0.22 -3.55
C LYS A 85 -19.42 1.18 -4.15
N PRO A 86 -18.90 1.44 -5.36
CA PRO A 86 -19.13 2.73 -6.01
C PRO A 86 -20.63 2.94 -6.10
N LYS A 87 -21.13 4.08 -5.61
CA LYS A 87 -22.52 4.46 -5.86
C LYS A 87 -22.66 4.57 -7.38
N VAL A 88 -23.45 3.68 -7.97
CA VAL A 88 -23.80 3.77 -9.39
C VAL A 88 -24.71 4.98 -9.54
N GLY A 89 -24.25 5.97 -10.30
CA GLY A 89 -24.80 7.33 -10.26
C GLY A 89 -23.97 8.19 -9.30
N GLY A 90 -22.93 8.82 -9.83
CA GLY A 90 -22.14 9.78 -9.07
C GLY A 90 -23.07 10.83 -8.47
N ASP A 91 -22.92 11.10 -7.18
CA ASP A 91 -23.42 12.34 -6.60
C ASP A 91 -22.71 13.46 -7.35
N VAL A 92 -23.31 13.94 -8.45
CA VAL A 92 -22.99 15.24 -9.00
C VAL A 92 -23.45 16.18 -7.90
N VAL A 93 -22.55 16.48 -6.97
CA VAL A 93 -22.75 17.53 -5.98
C VAL A 93 -22.83 18.80 -6.80
N ARG A 94 -24.06 19.14 -7.23
CA ARG A 94 -24.36 20.45 -7.77
C ARG A 94 -24.33 21.40 -6.59
N THR A 95 -23.12 21.84 -6.23
CA THR A 95 -22.92 22.92 -5.28
C THR A 95 -23.65 24.13 -5.82
N ARG A 96 -24.79 24.45 -5.20
CA ARG A 96 -25.60 25.62 -5.58
C ARG A 96 -24.74 26.86 -5.29
N MET A 97 -24.56 27.72 -6.29
CA MET A 97 -23.76 28.93 -6.10
C MET A 97 -24.38 29.82 -5.02
N PRO A 98 -23.58 30.38 -4.09
CA PRO A 98 -24.07 31.38 -3.15
C PRO A 98 -24.62 32.60 -3.89
N PRO A 99 -25.72 33.22 -3.41
CA PRO A 99 -26.09 34.55 -3.88
C PRO A 99 -24.95 35.52 -3.52
N ASN A 100 -24.45 36.28 -4.51
CA ASN A 100 -23.28 37.18 -4.45
C ASN A 100 -21.90 36.53 -4.65
N TRP A 101 -21.80 35.45 -5.44
CA TRP A 101 -20.52 34.90 -5.85
C TRP A 101 -19.73 35.85 -6.77
N ASP A 102 -18.44 36.05 -6.51
CA ASP A 102 -17.55 36.84 -7.37
C ASP A 102 -17.35 36.10 -8.71
N PRO A 103 -17.73 36.69 -9.87
CA PRO A 103 -17.57 36.08 -11.18
C PRO A 103 -16.12 35.71 -11.55
N ARG A 104 -15.12 36.28 -10.88
CA ARG A 104 -13.69 35.98 -11.15
C ARG A 104 -13.23 34.65 -10.54
N ILE A 105 -14.00 34.08 -9.60
CA ILE A 105 -13.63 32.87 -8.89
C ILE A 105 -14.37 31.69 -9.55
N PRO A 106 -13.66 30.60 -9.95
CA PRO A 106 -14.32 29.47 -10.58
C PRO A 106 -15.30 28.80 -9.60
N PRO A 107 -16.43 28.24 -10.07
CA PRO A 107 -17.45 27.66 -9.19
C PRO A 107 -16.91 26.56 -8.28
N PRO A 108 -17.51 26.35 -7.09
CA PRO A 108 -17.12 25.25 -6.19
C PRO A 108 -17.17 23.90 -6.90
N GLY A 109 -16.08 23.14 -6.84
CA GLY A 109 -15.91 21.87 -7.56
C GLY A 109 -15.14 21.99 -8.88
N SER A 110 -14.75 23.20 -9.28
CA SER A 110 -13.85 23.42 -10.42
C SER A 110 -12.40 23.15 -10.04
N PHE A 111 -11.66 22.46 -10.89
CA PHE A 111 -10.22 22.25 -10.72
C PHE A 111 -9.45 23.49 -11.19
N VAL A 112 -8.57 24.02 -10.33
CA VAL A 112 -7.65 25.11 -10.69
C VAL A 112 -6.29 24.51 -11.02
N GLU A 113 -5.94 24.50 -12.30
CA GLU A 113 -4.64 24.02 -12.74
C GLU A 113 -3.67 25.20 -12.92
N ARG A 114 -2.54 25.16 -12.21
CA ARG A 114 -1.43 26.08 -12.45
C ARG A 114 -0.50 25.48 -13.49
N ARG A 115 -0.49 26.05 -14.69
CA ARG A 115 0.54 25.74 -15.68
C ARG A 115 1.85 26.38 -15.24
N TRP A 116 2.86 25.55 -14.97
CA TRP A 116 4.20 26.04 -14.68
C TRP A 116 4.86 26.47 -15.99
N VAL A 117 5.38 27.70 -16.04
CA VAL A 117 6.15 28.21 -17.18
C VAL A 117 7.63 28.21 -16.76
N PRO A 118 8.51 27.44 -17.44
CA PRO A 118 9.94 27.49 -17.17
C PRO A 118 10.50 28.87 -17.46
N TYR A 119 11.42 29.33 -16.60
CA TYR A 119 12.21 30.53 -16.87
C TYR A 119 13.07 30.29 -18.11
N GLN A 120 12.86 31.07 -19.17
CA GLN A 120 13.78 31.13 -20.31
C GLN A 120 15.01 31.94 -19.89
N GLN A 121 16.15 31.25 -19.77
CA GLN A 121 17.45 31.89 -19.68
C GLN A 121 17.72 32.56 -21.04
N ARG A 122 17.87 33.89 -21.04
CA ARG A 122 18.35 34.66 -22.19
C ARG A 122 19.86 34.56 -22.31
#